data_AF-A0A193BUL4-F1
#
_entry.id   AF-A0A193BUL4-F1
#
_cell.length_a   1.000
_cell.length_b   1.000
_cell.length_c   1.000
_cell.angle_alpha   90.00
_cell.angle_beta   90.00
_cell.angle_gamma   90.00
#
_symmetry.space_group_name_H-M   'P 1'
#
loop_
_entity.id
_entity.type
_entity.pdbx_description
1 polymer ?
#
loop_
_entity_poly.entity_id
_entity_poly.type
_entity_poly.pdbx_seq_one_letter_code
_entity_poly.pdbx_strand_id
1 'polypeptide(L)'
;MSTKFDAEAIATAGQNIGLLLNDTSAFEALKQPWPTAGKFEPAARLERIMDGQRGAVVAHADHLKAVFADMETKLKEISSRYKKTDGQNAEEIQNVIAGLEGTVYAT
;
A
#
# COMPACT_ATOMS: atom_id res chain seq x y z
N MET A 1 6.84 24.34 13.55
CA MET A 1 7.04 22.88 13.37
C MET A 1 7.63 22.65 12.00
N SER A 2 8.89 22.21 11.92
CA SER A 2 9.48 21.74 10.66
C SER A 2 9.42 20.21 10.69
N THR A 3 8.32 19.64 10.19
CA THR A 3 8.29 18.21 9.87
C THR A 3 9.24 18.01 8.70
N LYS A 4 10.43 17.48 8.98
CA LYS A 4 11.40 17.06 7.96
C LYS A 4 10.75 15.90 7.20
N PHE A 5 10.17 16.19 6.04
CA PHE A 5 9.50 15.17 5.24
C PHE A 5 10.57 14.26 4.63
N ASP A 6 10.49 12.98 4.97
CA ASP A 6 11.39 11.95 4.45
C ASP A 6 10.63 11.14 3.39
N ALA A 7 10.84 11.53 2.13
CA ALA A 7 10.20 10.89 0.99
C ALA A 7 10.59 9.41 0.86
N GLU A 8 11.80 9.03 1.29
CA GLU A 8 12.31 7.66 1.17
C GLU A 8 11.75 6.78 2.27
N ALA A 9 11.64 7.30 3.50
CA ALA A 9 10.94 6.61 4.57
C ALA A 9 9.47 6.33 4.19
N ILE A 10 8.78 7.28 3.54
CA ILE A 10 7.39 7.10 3.10
C ILE A 10 7.28 6.06 1.98
N ALA A 11 8.16 6.10 0.98
CA ALA A 11 8.17 5.09 -0.08
C ALA A 11 8.45 3.69 0.47
N THR A 12 9.39 3.59 1.42
CA THR A 12 9.75 2.34 2.10
C THR A 12 8.59 1.82 2.94
N ALA A 13 7.91 2.69 3.69
CA ALA A 13 6.71 2.32 4.45
C ALA A 13 5.61 1.79 3.51
N GLY A 14 5.40 2.45 2.37
CA GLY A 14 4.46 1.97 1.34
C GLY A 14 4.81 0.58 0.83
N GLN A 15 6.08 0.34 0.48
CA GLN A 15 6.53 -0.98 0.06
C GLN A 15 6.33 -2.03 1.16
N ASN A 16 6.72 -1.72 2.41
CA ASN A 16 6.55 -2.65 3.53
C ASN A 16 5.08 -3.02 3.76
N ILE A 17 4.16 -2.06 3.64
CA ILE A 17 2.71 -2.31 3.72
C ILE A 17 2.26 -3.25 2.61
N GLY A 18 2.65 -2.99 1.36
CA GLY A 18 2.32 -3.85 0.21
C GLY A 18 2.77 -5.29 0.39
N LEU A 19 3.90 -5.51 1.09
CA LEU A 19 4.45 -6.84 1.35
C LEU A 19 3.75 -7.61 2.49
N LEU A 20 2.92 -6.97 3.33
CA LEU A 20 2.30 -7.59 4.51
C LEU A 20 1.42 -8.81 4.19
N LEU A 21 0.86 -8.88 2.98
CA LEU A 21 0.01 -9.98 2.51
C LEU A 21 0.57 -10.65 1.24
N ASN A 22 1.89 -10.70 1.09
CA ASN A 22 2.50 -11.41 -0.04
C ASN A 22 2.29 -12.93 0.02
N ASP A 23 2.40 -13.51 1.22
CA ASP A 23 2.04 -14.90 1.42
C ASP A 23 0.53 -15.03 1.63
N THR A 24 -0.13 -15.56 0.61
CA THR A 24 -1.58 -15.84 0.61
C THR A 24 -1.89 -17.33 0.68
N SER A 25 -0.86 -18.18 0.85
CA SER A 25 -0.99 -19.65 0.77
C SER A 25 -2.02 -20.20 1.77
N ALA A 26 -2.08 -19.64 2.97
CA ALA A 26 -3.07 -20.03 3.99
C ALA A 26 -4.52 -19.74 3.55
N PHE A 27 -4.76 -18.61 2.89
CA PHE A 27 -6.09 -18.25 2.37
C PHE A 27 -6.45 -19.06 1.13
N GLU A 28 -5.48 -19.36 0.26
CA GLU A 28 -5.67 -20.25 -0.88
C GLU A 28 -6.01 -21.68 -0.46
N ALA A 29 -5.40 -22.17 0.63
CA ALA A 29 -5.73 -23.48 1.20
C ALA A 29 -7.20 -23.55 1.67
N LEU A 30 -7.77 -22.44 2.15
CA LEU A 30 -9.17 -22.38 2.57
C LEU A 30 -10.16 -22.43 1.40
N LYS A 31 -9.72 -22.11 0.17
CA LYS A 31 -10.56 -22.17 -1.04
C LYS A 31 -10.75 -23.60 -1.58
N GLN A 32 -9.98 -24.57 -1.10
CA GLN A 32 -10.08 -25.94 -1.59
C GLN A 32 -11.44 -26.58 -1.22
N PRO A 33 -11.93 -27.55 -2.02
CA PRO A 33 -13.13 -28.30 -1.68
C PRO A 33 -12.92 -29.07 -0.37
N TRP A 34 -13.85 -28.93 0.57
CA TRP A 34 -13.81 -29.65 1.84
C TRP A 34 -14.74 -30.87 1.81
N PRO A 35 -14.48 -31.91 2.61
CA PRO A 35 -15.31 -33.11 2.65
C PRO A 35 -16.75 -32.78 3.01
N THR A 36 -17.70 -33.36 2.28
CA THR A 36 -19.14 -33.19 2.55
C THR A 36 -19.57 -33.98 3.78
N ALA A 37 -20.42 -33.39 4.61
CA ALA A 37 -20.98 -34.02 5.81
C ALA A 37 -22.01 -35.13 5.54
N GLY A 38 -22.31 -35.40 4.26
CA GLY A 38 -23.27 -36.43 3.85
C GLY A 38 -24.73 -36.04 4.13
N LYS A 39 -25.58 -37.03 4.40
CA LYS A 39 -27.05 -36.83 4.55
C LYS A 39 -27.49 -36.50 5.98
N PHE A 40 -26.58 -36.37 6.93
CA PHE A 40 -26.93 -36.07 8.32
C PHE A 40 -27.14 -34.57 8.49
N GLU A 41 -28.41 -34.17 8.65
CA GLU A 41 -28.84 -32.77 8.62
C GLU A 41 -28.08 -31.84 9.59
N PRO A 42 -27.81 -32.21 10.85
CA PRO A 42 -27.00 -31.37 11.74
C PRO A 42 -25.57 -31.15 11.23
N ALA A 43 -24.94 -32.17 10.65
CA ALA A 43 -23.59 -32.04 10.10
C ALA A 43 -23.58 -31.21 8.80
N ALA A 44 -24.58 -31.36 7.93
CA ALA A 44 -24.75 -30.51 6.75
C ALA A 44 -25.04 -29.04 7.11
N ARG A 45 -25.68 -28.77 8.26
CA ARG A 45 -25.84 -27.40 8.78
C ARG A 45 -24.51 -26.83 9.29
N LEU A 46 -23.72 -27.62 10.01
CA LEU A 46 -22.39 -27.21 10.48
C LEU A 46 -21.44 -26.95 9.30
N GLU A 47 -21.46 -27.81 8.29
CA GLU A 47 -20.70 -27.64 7.05
C GLU A 47 -20.98 -26.29 6.39
N ARG A 48 -22.26 -25.94 6.17
CA ARG A 48 -22.64 -24.65 5.60
C ARG A 48 -22.16 -23.44 6.43
N ILE A 49 -22.20 -23.55 7.76
CA ILE A 49 -21.69 -22.49 8.63
C ILE A 49 -20.17 -22.35 8.45
N MET A 50 -19.44 -23.46 8.45
CA MET A 50 -17.99 -23.46 8.25
C MET A 50 -17.62 -22.95 6.86
N ASP A 51 -18.33 -23.33 5.81
CA ASP A 51 -18.16 -22.80 4.45
C ASP A 51 -18.36 -21.29 4.40
N GLY A 52 -19.43 -20.78 5.02
CA GLY A 52 -19.68 -19.34 5.10
C GLY A 52 -18.56 -18.59 5.80
N GLN A 53 -18.06 -19.12 6.92
CA GLN A 53 -16.94 -18.53 7.65
C GLN A 53 -15.63 -18.57 6.85
N ARG A 54 -15.33 -19.69 6.18
CA ARG A 54 -14.19 -19.81 5.27
C ARG A 54 -14.24 -18.78 4.15
N GLY A 55 -15.39 -18.69 3.48
CA GLY A 55 -15.61 -17.72 2.41
C GLY A 55 -15.45 -16.27 2.90
N ALA A 56 -15.96 -15.95 4.08
CA ALA A 56 -15.80 -14.62 4.68
C ALA A 56 -14.33 -14.29 4.99
N VAL A 57 -13.57 -15.24 5.54
CA VAL A 57 -12.13 -15.06 5.84
C VAL A 57 -11.34 -14.83 4.55
N VAL A 58 -11.60 -15.65 3.51
CA VAL A 58 -10.96 -15.50 2.20
C VAL A 58 -11.28 -14.13 1.58
N ALA A 59 -12.55 -13.73 1.56
CA ALA A 59 -12.96 -12.44 1.01
C ALA A 59 -12.32 -11.26 1.78
N HIS A 60 -12.20 -11.38 3.11
CA HIS A 60 -11.53 -10.36 3.91
C HIS A 60 -10.04 -10.26 3.60
N ALA A 61 -9.36 -11.40 3.41
CA ALA A 61 -7.95 -11.43 3.03
C ALA A 61 -7.70 -10.81 1.65
N ASP A 62 -8.56 -11.15 0.66
CA ASP A 62 -8.50 -10.56 -0.68
C ASP A 62 -8.72 -9.04 -0.62
N HIS A 63 -9.64 -8.57 0.21
CA HIS A 63 -9.87 -7.14 0.42
C HIS A 63 -8.66 -6.45 1.07
N LEU A 64 -8.09 -7.02 2.13
CA LEU A 64 -6.89 -6.47 2.78
C LEU A 64 -5.71 -6.38 1.81
N LYS A 65 -5.51 -7.38 0.96
CA LYS A 65 -4.46 -7.38 -0.08
C LYS A 65 -4.65 -6.20 -1.04
N ALA A 66 -5.88 -5.97 -1.49
CA ALA A 66 -6.19 -4.83 -2.37
C ALA A 66 -5.92 -3.49 -1.67
N VAL A 67 -6.33 -3.36 -0.40
CA VAL A 67 -6.10 -2.13 0.39
C VAL A 67 -4.61 -1.87 0.59
N PHE A 68 -3.80 -2.89 0.91
CA PHE A 68 -2.35 -2.73 1.07
C PHE A 68 -1.64 -2.34 -0.23
N ALA A 69 -2.06 -2.90 -1.37
CA ALA A 69 -1.54 -2.50 -2.68
C ALA A 69 -1.90 -1.04 -3.04
N ASP A 70 -3.12 -0.60 -2.70
CA ASP A 70 -3.55 0.79 -2.91
C ASP A 70 -2.77 1.75 -1.99
N MET A 71 -2.55 1.37 -0.72
CA MET A 71 -1.72 2.13 0.22
C MET A 71 -0.27 2.25 -0.28
N GLU A 72 0.34 1.16 -0.74
CA GLU A 72 1.67 1.17 -1.35
C GLU A 72 1.73 2.18 -2.50
N THR A 73 0.76 2.12 -3.42
CA THR A 73 0.67 2.99 -4.60
C THR A 73 0.58 4.46 -4.19
N LYS A 74 -0.33 4.79 -3.27
CA LYS A 74 -0.55 6.17 -2.80
C LYS A 74 0.67 6.72 -2.05
N LEU A 75 1.34 5.92 -1.23
CA LEU A 75 2.53 6.36 -0.50
C LEU A 75 3.73 6.59 -1.43
N LYS A 76 3.90 5.72 -2.44
CA LYS A 76 4.89 5.95 -3.51
C LYS A 76 4.57 7.21 -4.32
N GLU A 77 3.30 7.44 -4.63
CA GLU A 77 2.86 8.66 -5.32
C GLU A 77 3.14 9.92 -4.49
N ILE A 78 2.84 9.91 -3.18
CA ILE A 78 3.14 11.01 -2.26
C ILE A 78 4.66 11.28 -2.23
N SER A 79 5.48 10.24 -2.11
CA SER A 79 6.94 10.35 -2.15
C SER A 79 7.44 10.98 -3.45
N SER A 80 6.94 10.50 -4.59
CA SER A 80 7.31 11.01 -5.92
C SER A 80 6.91 12.48 -6.11
N ARG A 81 5.68 12.84 -5.71
CA ARG A 81 5.19 14.22 -5.77
C ARG A 81 6.06 15.15 -4.92
N TYR A 82 6.42 14.73 -3.71
CA TYR A 82 7.27 15.54 -2.85
C TYR A 82 8.66 15.75 -3.45
N LYS A 83 9.33 14.68 -3.91
CA LYS A 83 10.64 14.78 -4.57
C LYS A 83 10.61 15.71 -5.78
N LYS A 84 9.52 15.67 -6.57
CA LYS A 84 9.33 16.56 -7.71
C LYS A 84 9.19 18.03 -7.27
N THR A 85 8.31 18.32 -6.32
CA THR A 85 8.09 19.69 -5.83
C THR A 85 9.35 20.27 -5.19
N ASP A 86 10.06 19.47 -4.37
CA ASP A 86 11.31 19.90 -3.74
C ASP A 86 12.40 20.20 -4.79
N GLY A 87 12.53 19.35 -5.81
CA GLY A 87 13.43 19.59 -6.94
C GLY A 87 13.09 20.85 -7.74
N GLN A 88 11.80 21.09 -8.01
CA GLN A 88 11.33 22.31 -8.70
C GLN A 88 11.64 23.56 -7.86
N ASN A 89 11.39 23.52 -6.55
CA ASN A 89 11.71 24.62 -5.66
C ASN A 89 13.22 24.90 -5.62
N ALA A 90 14.06 23.87 -5.58
CA ALA A 90 15.51 24.01 -5.59
C ALA A 90 16.01 24.68 -6.90
N GLU A 91 15.44 24.29 -8.04
CA GLU A 91 15.74 24.89 -9.34
C GLU A 91 15.34 26.38 -9.39
N GLU A 92 14.14 26.72 -8.91
CA GLU A 92 13.68 28.12 -8.82
C GLU A 92 14.59 28.97 -7.92
N ILE A 93 14.99 28.44 -6.76
CA ILE A 93 15.93 29.12 -5.86
C ILE A 93 17.28 29.35 -6.54
N GLN A 94 17.81 28.34 -7.24
CA GLN A 94 19.07 28.47 -7.98
C GLN A 94 18.98 29.54 -9.07
N ASN A 95 17.86 29.61 -9.79
CA ASN A 95 17.63 30.63 -10.82
C ASN A 95 17.59 32.06 -10.22
N VAL A 96 16.94 32.24 -9.08
CA VAL A 96 16.93 33.53 -8.37
C VAL A 96 18.34 33.92 -7.90
N ILE A 97 19.10 32.97 -7.34
CA ILE A 97 20.49 33.22 -6.91
C ILE A 97 21.37 33.62 -8.10
N ALA A 98 21.29 32.90 -9.22
CA ALA A 98 22.06 33.23 -10.43
C ALA A 98 21.71 34.63 -10.98
N GLY A 99 20.43 35.01 -10.92
CA GLY A 99 19.99 36.37 -11.29
C GLY A 99 20.54 37.45 -10.36
N LEU A 100 20.64 37.17 -9.06
CA LEU A 100 21.26 38.08 -8.08
C LEU A 100 22.75 38.24 -8.33
N GLU A 101 23.48 37.14 -8.55
CA GLU A 101 24.91 37.19 -8.88
C GLU A 101 25.16 38.00 -10.16
N GLY A 102 24.38 37.76 -11.22
CA GLY A 102 24.47 38.54 -12.46
C GLY A 102 24.22 40.04 -12.26
N THR A 103 23.41 40.42 -11.28
CA THR A 103 23.15 41.82 -10.93
C THR A 103 24.30 42.44 -10.13
N VAL A 104 24.93 41.68 -9.23
CA VAL A 104 26.06 42.14 -8.40
C VAL A 104 27.35 42.31 -9.19
N TYR A 105 27.59 41.48 -10.22
CA TYR A 105 28.77 41.59 -11.08
C TYR A 105 28.63 42.59 -12.25
N ALA A 106 27.43 43.14 -12.47
CA ALA A 106 27.16 44.13 -13.53
C ALA A 106 27.33 45.59 -13.05
N THR A 107 27.66 45.82 -11.78
CA THR A 107 28.01 47.11 -11.17
C THR A 107 29.49 47.18 -10.83
#